data_AF-A0A1V3RU42-F1
#
_entry.id   AF-A0A1V3RU42-F1
#
_cell.length_a   1.000
_cell.length_b   1.000
_cell.length_c   1.000
_cell.angle_alpha   90.00
_cell.angle_beta   90.00
_cell.angle_gamma   90.00
#
_symmetry.space_group_name_H-M   'P 1'
#
loop_
_entity.id
_entity.type
_entity.pdbx_description
1 polymer ?
#
loop_
_entity_poly.entity_id
_entity_poly.type
_entity_poly.pdbx_seq_one_letter_code
_entity_poly.pdbx_strand_id
1 'polypeptide(L)'
;MRYELSQSFYFEAAHTLRRKIEVEPSLRIHGHTYIAEVTLAGEPDPDSGMLVDLAHLRGHIETLRLALDHRFLDEVAEIGPATLENLCAFIWRAMEVHHAQQLDCVEVRREASGDTCRLRR
;
A
#
# COMPACT_ATOMS: atom_id res chain seq x y z
N MET A 1 26.95 -0.16 -1.41
CA MET A 1 26.20 1.11 -1.58
C MET A 1 24.73 0.74 -1.57
N ARG A 2 23.86 1.42 -0.83
CA ARG A 2 22.43 1.07 -0.75
C ARG A 2 21.61 1.93 -1.71
N TYR A 3 20.77 1.29 -2.50
CA TYR A 3 19.86 1.91 -3.46
C TYR A 3 18.41 1.64 -3.06
N GLU A 4 17.51 2.54 -3.46
CA GLU A 4 16.06 2.40 -3.26
C GLU A 4 15.35 2.52 -4.62
N LEU A 5 14.34 1.66 -4.83
CA LEU A 5 13.42 1.72 -5.95
C LEU A 5 11.99 1.73 -5.42
N SER A 6 11.23 2.76 -5.79
CA SER A 6 9.81 2.88 -5.46
C SER A 6 8.94 2.71 -6.69
N GLN A 7 7.78 2.07 -6.52
CA GLN A 7 6.72 2.08 -7.51
C GLN A 7 5.40 2.46 -6.83
N SER A 8 4.79 3.54 -7.34
CA SER A 8 3.49 4.02 -6.90
C SER A 8 2.36 3.44 -7.76
N PHE A 9 1.18 3.28 -7.15
CA PHE A 9 -0.10 2.99 -7.78
C PHE A 9 -1.23 3.67 -7.02
N TYR A 10 -2.39 3.84 -7.66
CA TYR A 10 -3.58 4.38 -7.00
C TYR A 10 -4.73 3.37 -7.07
N PHE A 11 -5.67 3.53 -6.14
CA PHE A 11 -6.94 2.80 -6.15
C PHE A 11 -8.04 3.67 -5.54
N GLU A 12 -9.26 3.51 -6.03
CA GLU A 12 -10.43 4.23 -5.53
C GLU A 12 -11.33 3.25 -4.78
N ALA A 13 -11.56 3.51 -3.50
CA ALA A 13 -12.29 2.56 -2.67
C ALA A 13 -13.14 3.26 -1.62
N ALA A 14 -14.21 2.57 -1.21
CA ALA A 14 -15.10 3.00 -0.15
C ALA A 14 -14.84 2.22 1.14
N HIS A 15 -15.13 2.81 2.29
CA HIS A 15 -15.05 2.17 3.59
C HIS A 15 -15.98 2.83 4.61
N THR A 16 -16.07 2.23 5.79
CA THR A 16 -16.56 2.86 7.02
C THR A 16 -15.46 2.84 8.08
N LEU A 17 -15.58 3.70 9.08
CA LEU A 17 -14.70 3.71 10.25
C LEU A 17 -15.51 4.02 11.51
N ARG A 18 -15.06 3.49 12.64
CA ARG A 18 -15.61 3.82 13.97
C ARG A 18 -14.65 4.74 14.69
N ARG A 19 -14.63 6.03 14.33
CA ARG A 19 -13.77 7.03 14.99
C ARG A 19 -14.36 7.45 16.35
N LYS A 20 -13.51 8.05 17.21
CA LYS A 20 -13.92 8.67 18.48
C LYS A 20 -14.29 10.15 18.33
N ILE A 21 -13.72 10.80 17.32
CA ILE A 21 -13.99 12.19 16.90
C ILE A 21 -14.48 12.12 15.45
N GLU A 22 -15.37 13.03 15.04
CA GLU A 22 -16.05 12.94 13.72
C GLU A 22 -16.75 11.59 13.51
N VAL A 23 -17.40 11.10 14.57
CA VAL A 23 -18.03 9.78 14.61
C VAL A 23 -19.04 9.62 13.47
N GLU A 24 -20.00 10.54 13.37
CA GLU A 24 -21.11 10.45 12.42
C GLU A 24 -20.68 10.37 10.94
N PRO A 25 -19.79 11.25 10.43
CA PRO A 25 -19.25 11.08 9.07
C PRO A 25 -18.50 9.75 8.89
N SER A 26 -17.72 9.33 9.88
CA SER A 26 -16.90 8.12 9.77
C SER A 26 -17.72 6.83 9.66
N LEU A 27 -18.89 6.77 10.31
CA LEU A 27 -19.78 5.61 10.28
C LEU A 27 -20.50 5.43 8.94
N ARG A 28 -20.58 6.47 8.12
CA ARG A 28 -21.22 6.40 6.79
C ARG A 28 -20.27 5.77 5.79
N ILE A 29 -20.84 5.09 4.80
CA ILE A 29 -20.08 4.68 3.63
C ILE A 29 -19.58 5.94 2.93
N HIS A 30 -18.28 6.04 2.79
CA HIS A 30 -17.59 7.10 2.07
C HIS A 30 -16.35 6.50 1.43
N GLY A 31 -15.69 7.24 0.55
CA GLY A 31 -14.51 6.74 -0.15
C GLY A 31 -13.47 7.80 -0.40
N HIS A 32 -12.31 7.33 -0.83
CA HIS A 32 -11.16 8.17 -1.12
C HIS A 32 -10.43 7.62 -2.35
N THR A 33 -9.72 8.50 -3.03
CA THR A 33 -8.61 8.12 -3.90
C THR A 33 -7.39 7.91 -3.01
N TYR A 34 -6.89 6.68 -2.97
CA TYR A 34 -5.68 6.32 -2.24
C TYR A 34 -4.52 6.22 -3.21
N ILE A 35 -3.34 6.66 -2.78
CA ILE A 35 -2.08 6.45 -3.50
C ILE A 35 -1.19 5.62 -2.60
N ALA A 36 -0.79 4.46 -3.08
CA ALA A 36 0.13 3.57 -2.38
C ALA A 36 1.47 3.53 -3.10
N GLU A 37 2.55 3.47 -2.32
CA GLU A 37 3.91 3.30 -2.83
C GLU A 37 4.57 2.13 -2.12
N VAL A 38 5.23 1.27 -2.89
CA VAL A 38 6.09 0.19 -2.38
C VAL A 38 7.53 0.50 -2.73
N THR A 39 8.38 0.57 -1.72
CA THR A 39 9.82 0.80 -1.85
C THR A 39 10.58 -0.48 -1.52
N LEU A 40 11.45 -0.88 -2.45
CA LEU A 40 12.46 -1.90 -2.25
C LEU A 40 13.83 -1.24 -2.09
N ALA A 41 14.69 -1.78 -1.23
CA ALA A 41 16.03 -1.28 -0.98
C ALA A 41 17.06 -2.40 -0.92
N GLY A 42 18.27 -2.15 -1.41
CA GLY A 42 19.36 -3.12 -1.38
C GLY A 42 20.52 -2.76 -2.28
N GLU A 43 21.34 -3.74 -2.62
CA GLU A 43 22.42 -3.60 -3.60
C GLU A 43 21.99 -4.26 -4.92
N PRO A 44 22.28 -3.65 -6.08
CA PRO A 44 22.02 -4.28 -7.37
C PRO A 44 22.81 -5.58 -7.52
N ASP A 45 22.20 -6.56 -8.17
CA ASP A 45 22.86 -7.80 -8.57
C ASP A 45 24.07 -7.49 -9.49
N PRO A 46 25.26 -8.09 -9.25
CA PRO A 46 26.48 -7.74 -10.00
C PRO A 46 26.43 -8.03 -11.50
N ASP A 47 25.64 -9.03 -11.92
CA ASP A 47 25.58 -9.47 -13.32
C ASP A 47 24.56 -8.65 -14.11
N SER A 48 23.37 -8.44 -13.54
CA SER A 48 22.27 -7.71 -14.19
C SER A 48 22.31 -6.19 -13.95
N GLY A 49 22.97 -5.74 -12.88
CA GLY A 49 22.99 -4.34 -12.45
C GLY A 49 21.65 -3.83 -11.90
N MET A 50 20.70 -4.71 -11.59
CA MET A 50 19.37 -4.36 -11.10
C MET A 50 19.17 -4.76 -9.64
N LEU A 51 18.46 -3.93 -8.87
CA LEU A 51 17.96 -4.33 -7.55
C LEU A 51 16.80 -5.33 -7.69
N VAL A 52 15.88 -5.03 -8.60
CA VAL A 52 14.77 -5.89 -9.01
C VAL A 52 14.40 -5.54 -10.46
N ASP A 53 13.87 -6.49 -11.23
CA ASP A 53 13.17 -6.14 -12.47
C ASP A 53 11.81 -5.51 -12.12
N LEU A 54 11.63 -4.24 -12.49
CA LEU A 54 10.41 -3.49 -12.21
C LEU A 54 9.14 -4.12 -12.80
N ALA A 55 9.24 -4.97 -13.83
CA ALA A 55 8.10 -5.71 -14.34
C ALA A 55 7.53 -6.69 -13.31
N HIS A 56 8.39 -7.36 -12.52
CA HIS A 56 7.95 -8.22 -11.42
C HIS A 56 7.29 -7.41 -10.31
N LEU A 57 7.88 -6.27 -9.93
CA LEU A 57 7.29 -5.38 -8.92
C LEU A 57 5.90 -4.90 -9.35
N ARG A 58 5.75 -4.45 -10.60
CA ARG A 58 4.47 -4.00 -11.18
C ARG A 58 3.43 -5.12 -11.26
N GLY A 59 3.83 -6.35 -11.59
CA GLY A 59 2.91 -7.49 -11.62
C GLY A 59 2.31 -7.82 -10.25
N HIS A 60 3.12 -7.82 -9.20
CA HIS A 60 2.63 -8.02 -7.83
C HIS A 60 1.77 -6.83 -7.35
N ILE A 61 2.16 -5.60 -7.68
CA ILE A 61 1.37 -4.40 -7.41
C ILE A 61 0.00 -4.45 -8.11
N GLU A 62 -0.07 -4.88 -9.37
CA GLU A 62 -1.35 -4.97 -10.09
C GLU A 62 -2.30 -5.97 -9.44
N THR A 63 -1.77 -7.09 -8.93
CA THR A 63 -2.57 -8.07 -8.16
C THR A 63 -3.17 -7.43 -6.91
N LEU A 64 -2.37 -6.64 -6.18
CA LEU A 64 -2.85 -5.86 -5.03
C LEU A 64 -3.88 -4.80 -5.43
N ARG A 65 -3.63 -4.07 -6.52
CA ARG A 65 -4.53 -3.04 -7.02
C ARG A 65 -5.90 -3.63 -7.35
N LEU A 66 -5.96 -4.78 -8.02
CA LEU A 66 -7.23 -5.46 -8.34
C LEU A 66 -8.00 -5.94 -7.09
N ALA A 67 -7.31 -6.19 -5.98
CA ALA A 67 -7.92 -6.55 -4.71
C ALA A 67 -8.50 -5.33 -3.95
N LEU A 68 -8.04 -4.10 -4.26
CA LEU A 68 -8.39 -2.88 -3.53
C LEU A 68 -9.26 -1.91 -4.34
N ASP A 69 -9.03 -1.83 -5.65
CA ASP A 69 -9.65 -0.86 -6.54
C ASP A 69 -11.13 -1.16 -6.79
N HIS A 70 -11.96 -0.12 -6.75
CA HIS A 70 -13.41 -0.18 -6.85
C HIS A 70 -14.04 -1.18 -5.86
N ARG A 71 -13.45 -1.32 -4.66
CA ARG A 71 -13.97 -2.18 -3.58
C ARG A 71 -14.55 -1.39 -2.43
N PHE A 72 -15.40 -2.08 -1.66
CA PHE A 72 -15.72 -1.71 -0.30
C PHE A 72 -14.72 -2.41 0.64
N LEU A 73 -13.79 -1.66 1.22
CA LEU A 73 -12.64 -2.20 1.93
C LEU A 73 -13.01 -2.97 3.21
N ASP A 74 -14.17 -2.71 3.79
CA ASP A 74 -14.67 -3.45 4.95
C ASP A 74 -14.98 -4.92 4.62
N GLU A 75 -15.13 -5.27 3.33
CA GLU A 75 -15.35 -6.64 2.85
C GLU A 75 -14.05 -7.33 2.40
N VAL A 76 -12.95 -6.59 2.30
CA VAL A 76 -11.65 -7.17 1.92
C VAL A 76 -11.03 -7.81 3.14
N ALA A 77 -10.88 -9.13 3.08
CA ALA A 77 -10.32 -9.92 4.16
C ALA A 77 -8.93 -9.42 4.57
N GLU A 78 -8.61 -9.55 5.86
CA GLU A 78 -7.27 -9.29 6.41
C GLU A 78 -6.78 -7.82 6.39
N ILE A 79 -7.58 -6.86 5.90
CA ILE A 79 -7.30 -5.43 6.11
C ILE A 79 -7.60 -5.03 7.56
N GLY A 80 -8.72 -5.51 8.11
CA GLY A 80 -9.29 -4.94 9.35
C GLY A 80 -9.96 -3.59 9.08
N PRO A 81 -10.16 -2.72 10.09
CA PRO A 81 -10.66 -1.37 9.84
C PRO A 81 -9.79 -0.65 8.81
N ALA A 82 -10.37 -0.09 7.76
CA ALA A 82 -9.63 0.44 6.61
C ALA A 82 -8.95 1.80 6.88
N THR A 83 -8.12 1.86 7.93
CA THR A 83 -7.24 2.98 8.25
C THR A 83 -5.99 2.95 7.37
N LEU A 84 -5.22 4.05 7.32
CA LEU A 84 -4.00 4.09 6.52
C LEU A 84 -2.94 3.11 7.04
N GLU A 85 -2.84 2.93 8.36
CA GLU A 85 -1.94 1.98 9.01
C GLU A 85 -2.25 0.54 8.60
N ASN A 86 -3.53 0.16 8.61
CA ASN A 86 -3.96 -1.18 8.23
C ASN A 86 -3.80 -1.44 6.73
N LEU A 87 -4.00 -0.43 5.88
CA LEU A 87 -3.71 -0.51 4.46
C LEU A 87 -2.20 -0.69 4.20
N CYS A 88 -1.33 0.08 4.88
CA CYS A 88 0.11 -0.13 4.82
C CYS A 88 0.50 -1.55 5.24
N ALA A 89 -0.06 -2.05 6.35
CA ALA A 89 0.24 -3.38 6.85
C ALA A 89 -0.27 -4.49 5.92
N PHE A 90 -1.44 -4.31 5.30
CA PHE A 90 -2.00 -5.24 4.31
C PHE A 90 -1.11 -5.33 3.07
N ILE A 91 -0.76 -4.17 2.49
CA ILE A 91 0.12 -4.09 1.32
C ILE A 91 1.50 -4.68 1.65
N TRP A 92 2.05 -4.38 2.83
CA TRP A 92 3.32 -4.95 3.30
C TRP A 92 3.27 -6.47 3.31
N ARG A 93 2.27 -7.07 3.98
CA ARG A 93 2.14 -8.54 4.07
C ARG A 93 2.09 -9.19 2.70
N ALA A 94 1.34 -8.61 1.76
CA ALA A 94 1.25 -9.13 0.40
C ALA A 94 2.57 -9.02 -0.37
N MET A 95 3.31 -7.92 -0.21
CA MET A 95 4.59 -7.72 -0.88
C MET A 95 5.73 -8.54 -0.26
N GLU A 96 5.68 -8.76 1.05
CA GLU A 96 6.69 -9.52 1.81
C GLU A 96 6.80 -10.97 1.31
N VAL A 97 5.69 -11.57 0.84
CA VAL A 97 5.69 -12.92 0.24
C VAL A 97 6.66 -13.02 -0.96
N HIS A 98 6.84 -11.92 -1.69
CA HIS A 98 7.64 -11.89 -2.91
C HIS A 98 9.01 -11.21 -2.71
N HIS A 99 9.10 -10.26 -1.78
CA HIS A 99 10.23 -9.33 -1.66
C HIS A 99 10.78 -9.20 -0.23
N ALA A 100 10.61 -10.21 0.64
CA ALA A 100 10.98 -10.14 2.06
C ALA A 100 12.38 -9.58 2.35
N GLN A 101 13.37 -9.85 1.48
CA GLN A 101 14.75 -9.39 1.68
C GLN A 101 14.99 -7.94 1.28
N GLN A 102 14.14 -7.37 0.43
CA GLN A 102 14.33 -6.05 -0.18
C GLN A 102 13.24 -5.05 0.25
N LEU A 103 12.09 -5.51 0.74
CA LEU A 103 10.98 -4.63 1.13
C LEU A 103 11.40 -3.69 2.27
N ASP A 104 11.37 -2.38 2.02
CA ASP A 104 11.87 -1.36 2.95
C ASP A 104 10.75 -0.47 3.48
N CYS A 105 9.88 0.01 2.59
CA CYS A 105 8.82 0.94 2.96
C CYS A 105 7.54 0.66 2.17
N VAL A 106 6.40 0.76 2.87
CA VAL A 106 5.08 0.89 2.25
C VAL A 106 4.47 2.19 2.73
N GLU A 107 4.02 3.01 1.80
CA GLU A 107 3.33 4.27 2.06
C GLU A 107 1.91 4.20 1.51
N VAL A 108 0.94 4.75 2.23
CA VAL A 108 -0.41 5.02 1.72
C VAL A 108 -0.81 6.45 2.04
N ARG A 109 -1.23 7.19 1.01
CA ARG A 109 -1.61 8.61 1.07
C ARG A 109 -3.04 8.83 0.62
N ARG A 110 -3.65 9.91 1.11
CA ARG A 110 -4.82 10.55 0.50
C ARG A 110 -4.47 12.01 0.18
N GLU A 111 -4.17 12.30 -1.09
CA GLU A 111 -3.68 13.62 -1.49
C GLU A 111 -4.67 14.75 -1.20
N ALA A 112 -5.97 14.50 -1.42
CA ALA A 112 -7.00 15.52 -1.21
C ALA A 112 -7.10 16.01 0.25
N SER A 113 -6.83 15.13 1.22
CA SER A 113 -6.85 15.47 2.65
C SER A 113 -5.45 15.72 3.24
N GLY A 114 -4.39 15.47 2.48
CA GLY A 114 -3.00 15.62 2.93
C GLY A 114 -2.53 14.54 3.91
N ASP A 115 -3.28 13.46 4.08
CA ASP A 115 -2.95 12.39 5.02
C ASP A 115 -1.90 11.44 4.42
N THR A 116 -0.97 10.95 5.24
CA THR A 116 0.02 9.94 4.83
C THR A 116 0.36 9.02 6.00
N CYS A 117 0.43 7.72 5.74
CA CYS A 117 1.01 6.73 6.65
C CYS A 117 2.18 6.02 5.96
N ARG A 118 3.23 5.70 6.72
CA ARG A 118 4.38 4.91 6.26
C ARG A 118 4.64 3.78 7.24
N LEU A 119 4.82 2.57 6.72
CA LEU A 119 5.31 1.41 7.43
C LEU A 119 6.71 1.09 6.93
N ARG A 120 7.68 1.03 7.84
CA ARG A 120 9.07 0.61 7.60
C ARG A 120 9.46 -0.45 8.62
N ARG A 121 10.30 -1.41 8.24
CA ARG A 121 10.85 -2.43 9.14
C ARG A 121 12.34 -2.60 8.95
#